data_AF-A0A7S1FHP8-F1
#
_entry.id   AF-A0A7S1FHP8-F1
#
_cell.length_a   1.000
_cell.length_b   1.000
_cell.length_c   1.000
_cell.angle_alpha   90.00
_cell.angle_beta   90.00
_cell.angle_gamma   90.00
#
_symmetry.space_group_name_H-M   'P 1'
#
loop_
_entity.id
_entity.type
_entity.pdbx_description
1 polymer ?
#
loop_
_entity_poly.entity_id
_entity_poly.type
_entity_poly.pdbx_seq_one_letter_code
_entity_poly.pdbx_strand_id
1 'polypeptide(L)'
;MQFALVLFLAMVCLFLPWKVWHANVLDSCLTACTIVVLGVGAIFIEDADREFAGVIATVFVLCLFISLPVGILWKIIEILTQLHRKPFDFFLCHYKMEGGAFSRLLHMELSEVKCRSF
;
A
#
# COMPACT_ATOMS: atom_id res chain seq x y z
N MET A 1 24.31 6.16 11.98
CA MET A 1 22.96 6.45 11.44
C MET A 1 22.57 5.50 10.30
N GLN A 2 23.35 5.37 9.22
CA GLN A 2 23.01 4.48 8.08
C GLN A 2 22.85 3.00 8.45
N PHE A 3 23.71 2.45 9.33
CA PHE A 3 23.57 1.06 9.79
C PHE A 3 22.21 0.76 10.43
N ALA A 4 21.67 1.71 11.21
CA ALA A 4 20.36 1.57 11.83
C ALA A 4 19.24 1.58 10.77
N LEU A 5 19.36 2.40 9.72
CA LEU A 5 18.41 2.43 8.61
C LEU A 5 18.45 1.16 7.77
N VAL A 6 19.63 0.59 7.53
CA VAL A 6 19.77 -0.69 6.80
C VAL A 6 19.15 -1.83 7.61
N LEU A 7 19.40 -1.85 8.93
CA LEU A 7 18.80 -2.84 9.82
C LEU A 7 17.27 -2.67 9.90
N PHE A 8 16.78 -1.43 9.96
CA PHE A 8 15.35 -1.13 9.91
C PHE A 8 14.74 -1.58 8.58
N LEU A 9 15.36 -1.28 7.44
CA LEU A 9 14.91 -1.75 6.12
C LEU A 9 14.84 -3.28 6.07
N ALA A 10 15.85 -3.97 6.60
CA ALA A 10 15.84 -5.43 6.67
C ALA A 10 14.66 -5.94 7.52
N MET A 11 14.39 -5.31 8.67
CA MET A 11 13.22 -5.66 9.49
C MET A 11 11.90 -5.41 8.75
N VAL A 12 11.73 -4.27 8.06
CA VAL A 12 10.52 -3.96 7.30
C VAL A 12 10.30 -4.99 6.18
N CYS A 13 11.35 -5.34 5.44
CA CYS A 13 11.26 -6.32 4.36
C CYS A 13 10.97 -7.75 4.86
N LEU A 14 11.48 -8.13 6.02
CA LEU A 14 11.30 -9.49 6.59
C LEU A 14 9.98 -9.64 7.34
N PHE A 15 9.62 -8.66 8.15
CA PHE A 15 8.44 -8.74 9.02
C PHE A 15 7.18 -8.17 8.38
N LEU A 16 7.31 -7.36 7.32
CA LEU A 16 6.20 -6.74 6.60
C LEU A 16 5.15 -6.18 7.58
N PRO A 17 5.54 -5.22 8.45
CA PRO A 17 4.75 -4.84 9.61
C PRO A 17 3.37 -4.28 9.25
N TRP A 18 3.21 -3.81 8.01
CA TRP A 18 1.95 -3.27 7.54
C TRP A 18 1.04 -4.38 7.02
N LYS A 19 -0.21 -4.40 7.47
CA LYS A 19 -1.23 -5.32 6.95
C LYS A 19 -1.52 -5.10 5.45
N VAL A 20 -1.32 -3.87 4.97
CA VAL A 20 -1.54 -3.50 3.57
C VAL A 20 -0.22 -3.63 2.80
N TRP A 21 -0.18 -4.50 1.79
CA TRP A 21 1.02 -4.75 0.99
C TRP A 21 1.65 -3.47 0.42
N HIS A 22 0.83 -2.57 -0.14
CA HIS A 22 1.30 -1.31 -0.69
C HIS A 22 2.01 -0.41 0.33
N ALA A 23 1.64 -0.48 1.60
CA ALA A 23 2.31 0.28 2.65
C ALA A 23 3.71 -0.28 2.95
N ASN A 24 3.89 -1.61 2.95
CA ASN A 24 5.23 -2.22 3.07
C ASN A 24 6.15 -1.83 1.91
N VAL A 25 5.62 -1.86 0.68
CA VAL A 25 6.38 -1.47 -0.51
C VAL A 25 6.79 0.00 -0.43
N LEU A 26 5.85 0.88 -0.08
CA LEU A 26 6.11 2.31 0.06
C LEU A 26 7.18 2.58 1.13
N ASP A 27 7.03 1.99 2.32
CA ASP A 27 7.95 2.17 3.45
C ASP A 27 9.37 1.66 3.13
N SER A 28 9.47 0.50 2.46
CA SER A 28 10.74 -0.06 2.00
C SER A 28 11.41 0.84 0.97
N CYS A 29 10.66 1.35 -0.01
CA CYS A 29 11.16 2.28 -1.02
C CYS A 29 11.63 3.60 -0.40
N LEU A 30 10.84 4.21 0.49
CA LEU A 30 11.18 5.46 1.18
C LEU A 30 12.46 5.31 2.02
N THR A 31 12.57 4.21 2.75
CA THR A 31 13.73 3.91 3.58
C THR A 31 14.97 3.68 2.71
N ALA A 32 14.85 2.92 1.62
CA ALA A 32 15.94 2.70 0.67
C ALA A 32 16.43 4.02 0.02
N CYS A 33 15.51 4.87 -0.45
CA CYS A 33 15.83 6.19 -0.99
C CYS A 33 16.57 7.06 0.04
N THR A 34 16.15 7.03 1.30
CA THR A 34 16.80 7.78 2.38
C THR A 34 18.23 7.29 2.63
N ILE A 35 18.45 5.96 2.60
CA ILE A 35 19.80 5.38 2.72
C ILE A 35 20.69 5.87 1.57
N VAL A 36 20.19 5.87 0.33
CA VAL A 36 20.93 6.34 -0.85
C VAL A 36 21.28 7.81 -0.73
N VAL A 37 20.34 8.69 -0.38
CA VAL A 37 20.58 10.13 -0.23
C VAL A 37 21.64 10.41 0.83
N LEU A 38 21.54 9.76 2.00
CA LEU A 38 22.55 9.89 3.04
C LEU A 38 23.91 9.32 2.62
N GLY A 39 23.91 8.26 1.80
CA GLY A 39 25.12 7.64 1.23
C GLY A 39 25.84 8.55 0.27
N VAL A 40 25.11 9.17 -0.66
CA VAL A 40 25.65 10.16 -1.61
C VAL A 40 26.27 11.33 -0.85
N GLY A 41 25.61 11.85 0.17
CA GLY A 41 26.16 12.93 0.99
C GLY A 41 27.47 12.58 1.71
N ALA A 42 27.68 11.30 2.05
CA ALA A 42 28.90 10.83 2.71
C ALA A 42 30.05 10.51 1.75
N ILE A 43 29.73 10.01 0.54
CA ILE A 43 30.74 9.57 -0.45
C ILE A 43 31.27 10.75 -1.28
N PHE A 44 30.46 11.79 -1.51
CA PHE A 44 30.76 12.87 -2.45
C PHE A 44 31.41 14.11 -1.80
N ILE A 45 32.03 13.97 -0.61
CA ILE A 45 32.57 15.12 0.15
C ILE A 45 33.87 15.68 -0.47
N GLU A 46 34.70 14.86 -1.12
CA GLU A 46 36.08 15.27 -1.47
C GLU A 46 36.34 15.45 -2.98
N ASP A 47 35.94 14.54 -3.87
CA ASP A 47 36.43 14.54 -5.27
C ASP A 47 35.36 14.40 -6.36
N ALA A 48 34.09 14.54 -6.01
CA ALA A 48 33.01 14.24 -6.95
C ALA A 48 32.26 15.49 -7.41
N ASP A 49 31.75 15.42 -8.65
CA ASP A 49 30.96 16.48 -9.26
C ASP A 49 29.75 16.81 -8.39
N ARG A 50 29.84 17.96 -7.71
CA ARG A 50 28.83 18.45 -6.77
C ARG A 50 27.50 18.70 -7.47
N GLU A 51 27.54 19.04 -8.76
CA GLU A 51 26.35 19.25 -9.56
C GLU A 51 25.61 17.91 -9.75
N PHE A 52 26.33 16.87 -10.14
CA PHE A 52 25.76 15.53 -10.30
C PHE A 52 25.19 14.96 -9.00
N ALA A 53 25.92 15.09 -7.88
CA ALA A 53 25.44 14.67 -6.57
C ALA A 53 24.19 15.44 -6.14
N GLY A 54 24.16 16.76 -6.41
CA GLY A 54 23.02 17.63 -6.13
C GLY A 54 21.78 17.25 -6.93
N VAL A 55 21.94 16.91 -8.22
CA VAL A 55 20.85 16.42 -9.07
C VAL A 55 20.28 15.12 -8.53
N ILE A 56 21.14 14.14 -8.19
CA ILE A 56 20.70 12.86 -7.62
C ILE A 56 19.91 13.09 -6.32
N ALA A 57 20.48 13.86 -5.39
CA ALA A 57 19.82 14.15 -4.11
C ALA A 57 18.46 14.82 -4.32
N THR A 58 18.38 15.79 -5.22
CA THR A 58 17.14 16.51 -5.53
C THR A 58 16.07 15.59 -6.11
N VAL A 59 16.43 14.71 -7.05
CA VAL A 59 15.50 13.73 -7.64
C VAL A 59 14.95 12.81 -6.57
N PHE A 60 15.81 12.26 -5.71
CA PHE A 60 15.35 11.37 -4.63
C PHE A 60 14.46 12.09 -3.61
N VAL A 61 14.80 13.33 -3.23
CA VAL A 61 13.97 14.14 -2.34
C VAL A 61 12.60 14.41 -2.96
N LEU A 62 12.55 14.76 -4.25
CA LEU A 62 11.28 14.93 -4.96
C LEU A 62 10.46 13.63 -4.99
N CYS A 63 11.10 12.48 -5.24
CA CYS A 63 10.44 11.18 -5.17
C CYS A 63 9.82 10.92 -3.79
N LEU A 64 10.55 11.23 -2.71
CA LEU A 64 10.02 11.11 -1.33
C LEU A 64 8.77 11.99 -1.15
N PHE A 65 8.86 13.27 -1.51
CA PHE A 65 7.75 14.22 -1.36
C PHE A 65 6.54 13.90 -2.24
N ILE A 66 6.72 13.34 -3.43
CA ILE A 66 5.64 12.98 -4.36
C ILE A 66 4.98 11.66 -3.98
N SER A 67 5.73 10.70 -3.44
CA SER A 67 5.19 9.37 -3.10
C SER A 67 4.04 9.40 -2.08
N LEU A 68 4.11 10.29 -1.08
CA LEU A 68 3.08 10.46 -0.05
C LEU A 68 1.74 10.96 -0.62
N PRO A 69 1.66 12.10 -1.33
CA PRO A 69 0.41 12.58 -1.91
C PRO A 69 -0.14 11.60 -2.96
N VAL A 70 0.73 10.93 -3.74
CA VAL A 70 0.28 9.89 -4.68
C VAL A 70 -0.38 8.73 -3.93
N GLY A 71 0.22 8.24 -2.84
CA GLY A 71 -0.36 7.18 -2.02
C GLY A 71 -1.71 7.58 -1.40
N ILE A 72 -1.83 8.83 -0.94
CA ILE A 72 -3.10 9.37 -0.40
C ILE A 72 -4.16 9.45 -1.49
N LEU A 73 -3.83 10.05 -2.65
CA LEU A 73 -4.73 10.18 -3.78
C LEU A 73 -5.22 8.81 -4.27
N TRP A 74 -4.31 7.83 -4.35
CA TRP A 74 -4.65 6.46 -4.71
C TRP A 74 -5.70 5.89 -3.78
N LYS A 75 -5.53 6.03 -2.46
CA LYS A 75 -6.50 5.53 -1.46
C LYS A 75 -7.82 6.27 -1.50
N ILE A 76 -7.81 7.58 -1.74
CA ILE A 76 -9.04 8.35 -1.93
C ILE A 76 -9.81 7.82 -3.14
N ILE A 77 -9.13 7.61 -4.28
CA ILE A 77 -9.76 7.08 -5.50
C ILE A 77 -10.32 5.68 -5.26
N GLU A 78 -9.57 4.81 -4.57
CA GLU A 78 -10.05 3.47 -4.20
C GLU A 78 -11.33 3.53 -3.35
N ILE A 79 -11.36 4.40 -2.34
CA ILE A 79 -12.55 4.58 -1.48
C ILE A 79 -13.72 5.11 -2.31
N LEU A 80 -13.51 6.14 -3.15
CA LEU A 80 -14.57 6.74 -3.96
C LEU A 80 -15.15 5.76 -4.99
N THR A 81 -14.29 4.92 -5.59
CA THR A 81 -14.74 3.89 -6.54
C THR A 81 -15.46 2.74 -5.85
N GLN A 82 -15.12 2.42 -4.60
CA GLN A 82 -15.83 1.42 -3.81
C GLN A 82 -17.08 1.96 -3.09
N LEU A 83 -17.20 3.26 -2.90
CA LEU A 83 -18.33 3.89 -2.18
C LEU A 83 -19.70 3.53 -2.80
N HIS A 84 -19.74 3.38 -4.13
CA HIS A 84 -20.94 3.01 -4.86
C HIS A 84 -21.09 1.50 -5.07
N ARG A 85 -20.08 0.69 -4.72
CA ARG A 85 -20.18 -0.76 -4.72
C ARG A 85 -20.73 -1.20 -3.38
N LYS A 86 -22.03 -1.51 -3.32
CA LYS A 86 -22.59 -2.19 -2.14
C LYS A 86 -21.75 -3.46 -1.88
N PRO A 87 -21.19 -3.64 -0.67
CA PRO A 87 -20.36 -4.80 -0.36
C PRO A 87 -21.16 -6.11 -0.38
N PHE A 88 -22.48 -6.00 -0.37
CA PHE A 88 -23.41 -7.12 -0.42
C PHE A 88 -24.39 -6.88 -1.56
N ASP A 89 -24.45 -7.80 -2.51
CA ASP A 89 -25.50 -7.82 -3.53
C ASP A 89 -26.87 -8.13 -2.89
N PHE A 90 -26.87 -8.91 -1.79
CA PHE A 90 -28.06 -9.36 -1.09
C PHE A 90 -27.91 -9.15 0.42
N PHE A 91 -28.92 -8.56 1.06
CA PHE A 91 -29.01 -8.47 2.51
C PHE A 91 -30.12 -9.41 3.00
N LEU A 92 -29.75 -10.56 3.55
CA LEU A 92 -30.69 -11.56 4.04
C LEU A 92 -30.95 -11.37 5.54
N CYS A 93 -32.02 -10.66 5.87
CA CYS A 93 -32.52 -10.60 7.25
C CYS A 93 -33.39 -11.83 7.56
N HIS A 94 -33.12 -12.51 8.66
CA HIS A 94 -33.95 -13.60 9.17
C HIS A 94 -34.41 -13.27 10.60
N TYR A 95 -35.70 -13.40 10.87
CA TYR A 95 -36.33 -12.91 12.11
C TYR A 95 -36.13 -13.86 13.32
N LYS A 96 -35.67 -15.10 13.13
CA LYS A 96 -35.46 -16.10 14.21
C LYS A 96 -34.36 -17.10 13.86
N MET A 97 -33.78 -17.75 14.87
CA MET A 97 -32.67 -18.71 14.77
C MET A 97 -32.93 -19.85 13.77
N GLU A 98 -34.19 -20.27 13.60
CA GLU A 98 -34.60 -21.31 12.65
C GLU A 98 -34.50 -20.88 11.17
N GLY A 99 -34.43 -19.58 10.89
CA GLY A 99 -34.31 -19.05 9.52
C GLY A 99 -32.90 -19.13 8.92
N GLY A 100 -31.88 -19.53 9.70
CA GLY A 100 -30.48 -19.57 9.26
C GLY A 100 -30.21 -20.62 8.17
N ALA A 101 -30.86 -21.79 8.24
CA ALA A 101 -30.71 -22.81 7.21
C ALA A 101 -31.32 -22.36 5.87
N PHE A 102 -32.48 -21.71 5.93
CA PHE A 102 -33.16 -21.17 4.75
C PHE A 102 -32.39 -19.98 4.14
N SER A 103 -31.89 -19.05 4.97
CA SER A 103 -31.08 -17.93 4.46
C SER A 103 -29.79 -18.40 3.80
N ARG A 104 -29.16 -19.46 4.32
CA ARG A 104 -27.97 -20.07 3.70
C ARG A 104 -28.28 -20.74 2.36
N LEU A 105 -29.38 -21.50 2.27
CA LEU A 105 -29.82 -22.10 1.02
C LEU A 105 -30.14 -21.02 -0.03
N LEU A 106 -30.87 -19.98 0.38
CA LEU A 106 -31.24 -18.86 -0.46
C LEU A 106 -30.01 -18.09 -0.97
N HIS A 107 -28.98 -17.92 -0.12
CA HIS A 107 -27.71 -17.32 -0.53
C HIS A 107 -26.98 -18.16 -1.58
N MET A 108 -26.96 -19.49 -1.44
CA MET A 108 -26.34 -20.39 -2.43
C MET A 108 -27.04 -20.29 -3.79
N GLU A 109 -28.37 -20.32 -3.82
CA GLU A 109 -29.14 -20.17 -5.06
C GLU A 109 -28.92 -18.80 -5.73
N LEU A 110 -28.95 -17.71 -4.94
CA LEU A 110 -28.68 -16.37 -5.44
C LEU A 110 -27.25 -16.23 -6.00
N SER A 111 -26.27 -16.94 -5.42
CA SER A 111 -24.90 -16.96 -5.92
C SER A 111 -24.74 -17.76 -7.22
N GLU A 112 -25.47 -18.88 -7.38
CA GLU A 112 -25.48 -19.65 -8.63
C GLU A 112 -26.12 -18.87 -9.78
N VAL A 113 -27.25 -18.20 -9.53
CA VAL A 113 -27.93 -17.37 -10.54
C VAL A 113 -27.01 -16.26 -11.05
N LYS A 114 -26.28 -15.60 -10.13
CA LYS A 114 -25.29 -14.58 -10.50
C LYS A 114 -24.16 -15.14 -11.35
N CYS A 115 -23.79 -16.41 -11.17
CA CYS A 115 -22.74 -17.06 -11.94
C CYS A 115 -23.19 -17.51 -13.34
N ARG A 116 -24.49 -17.76 -13.55
CA ARG A 116 -25.06 -18.12 -14.87
C ARG A 116 -25.45 -16.93 -15.74
N SER A 117 -25.53 -15.73 -15.17
CA SER A 117 -25.83 -14.50 -15.90
C SER A 117 -24.63 -13.85 -16.59
N PHE A 118 -23.46 -14.50 -16.56
CA PHE A 118 -22.26 -14.17 -17.33
C PHE A 118 -21.97 -15.29 -18.34
#